data_AF-D2PE96-F1
#
_entry.id   AF-D2PE96-F1
#
_cell.length_a   1.000
_cell.length_b   1.000
_cell.length_c   1.000
_cell.angle_alpha   90.00
_cell.angle_beta   90.00
_cell.angle_gamma   90.00
#
_symmetry.space_group_name_H-M   'P 1'
#
loop_
_entity.id
_entity.type
_entity.pdbx_description
1 polymer ?
#
loop_
_entity_poly.entity_id
_entity_poly.type
_entity_poly.pdbx_seq_one_letter_code
_entity_poly.pdbx_strand_id
1 'polypeptide(L)'
;MKALVFNLGITINDVPEKQVNRDYVLLKPKRVLVNGLENSIYVGLLWVEPTRILGSTGIGRIENVGLDIDKSLEGKLVLVLPYSQTYGGIGTEIDGILAEKATVPLDSIVILPQSNFNEKYILYPYVSFALQLPKYISSGNTLIIGSGLYGITSALYLRDVVSKVAVYREDGINPKIVGVEEIRHLSQEWDNIVITTFRSWIRAFVDHISKSNTKIIMPKLMNTWPVVSSTKAIFIPPREVDGVLEFIDKKITDKLFNELVSFSNDLLTSFPSPRAGVVINTEEVFK
;
A
#
# COMPACT_ATOMS: atom_id res chain seq x y z
N MET A 1 18.01 14.48 -11.68
CA MET A 1 16.61 14.08 -11.89
C MET A 1 15.77 14.69 -10.79
N LYS A 2 14.59 15.22 -11.09
CA LYS A 2 13.67 15.70 -10.06
C LYS A 2 13.04 14.53 -9.30
N ALA A 3 12.91 14.67 -7.99
CA ALA A 3 12.25 13.70 -7.13
C ALA A 3 11.57 14.38 -5.93
N LEU A 4 10.53 13.74 -5.40
CA LEU A 4 9.93 14.10 -4.12
C LEU A 4 10.73 13.44 -3.00
N VAL A 5 11.38 14.25 -2.18
CA VAL A 5 12.23 13.77 -1.09
C VAL A 5 11.68 14.17 0.27
N PHE A 6 11.91 13.31 1.25
CA PHE A 6 11.75 13.67 2.66
C PHE A 6 13.03 14.33 3.18
N ASN A 7 12.94 15.57 3.63
CA ASN A 7 14.02 16.30 4.30
C ASN A 7 13.45 17.19 5.40
N LEU A 8 13.10 16.59 6.54
CA LEU A 8 12.36 17.24 7.65
C LEU A 8 10.99 17.81 7.22
N GLY A 9 10.50 17.37 6.07
CA GLY A 9 9.35 17.87 5.33
C GLY A 9 9.36 17.22 3.94
N ILE A 10 8.36 17.52 3.10
CA ILE A 10 8.27 16.98 1.74
C ILE A 10 8.61 18.08 0.74
N THR A 11 9.65 17.90 -0.07
CA THR A 11 10.08 18.87 -1.08
C THR A 11 10.42 18.19 -2.41
N ILE A 12 10.30 18.93 -3.51
CA ILE A 12 10.81 18.49 -4.82
C ILE A 12 12.24 19.00 -4.96
N ASN A 13 13.20 18.08 -5.09
CA ASN A 13 14.62 18.41 -5.21
C ASN A 13 15.23 17.73 -6.44
N ASP A 14 16.30 18.31 -6.95
CA ASP A 14 17.21 17.63 -7.86
C ASP A 14 18.08 16.63 -7.10
N VAL A 15 18.03 15.37 -7.52
CA VAL A 15 18.82 14.27 -6.98
C VAL A 15 19.65 13.61 -8.10
N PRO A 16 20.81 13.03 -7.78
CA PRO A 16 21.59 12.29 -8.76
C PRO A 16 20.81 11.06 -9.27
N GLU A 17 20.95 10.73 -10.56
CA GLU A 17 20.42 9.46 -11.07
C GLU A 17 21.13 8.29 -10.39
N LYS A 18 20.35 7.31 -9.92
CA LYS A 18 20.91 6.11 -9.30
C LYS A 18 21.32 5.10 -10.35
N GLN A 19 22.46 4.45 -10.12
CA GLN A 19 22.90 3.33 -10.94
C GLN A 19 21.97 2.12 -10.75
N VAL A 20 21.77 1.36 -11.81
CA VAL A 20 20.98 0.13 -11.77
C VAL A 20 21.85 -0.98 -11.20
N ASN A 21 21.52 -1.43 -9.99
CA ASN A 21 22.14 -2.61 -9.38
C ASN A 21 21.80 -3.87 -10.17
N ARG A 22 22.53 -4.96 -9.91
CA ARG A 22 22.45 -6.21 -10.70
C ARG A 22 21.05 -6.83 -10.75
N ASP A 23 20.29 -6.72 -9.67
CA ASP A 23 18.95 -7.28 -9.45
C ASP A 23 17.85 -6.19 -9.35
N TYR A 24 18.16 -4.98 -9.84
CA TYR A 24 17.24 -3.86 -9.89
C TYR A 24 16.79 -3.60 -11.33
N VAL A 25 15.65 -2.93 -11.47
CA VAL A 25 15.18 -2.38 -12.75
C VAL A 25 15.19 -0.86 -12.69
N LEU A 26 15.55 -0.22 -13.81
CA LEU A 26 15.30 1.20 -14.03
C LEU A 26 13.88 1.35 -14.55
N LEU A 27 13.09 2.14 -13.85
CA LEU A 27 11.69 2.37 -14.14
C LEU A 27 11.46 3.86 -14.41
N LYS A 28 10.64 4.15 -15.41
CA LYS A 28 10.03 5.46 -15.63
C LYS A 28 8.62 5.45 -15.06
N PRO A 29 8.39 6.06 -13.88
CA PRO A 29 7.07 6.09 -13.26
C PRO A 29 6.10 6.91 -14.12
N LYS A 30 4.84 6.47 -14.20
CA LYS A 30 3.75 7.17 -14.91
C LYS A 30 2.63 7.60 -13.98
N ARG A 31 2.26 6.73 -13.04
CA ARG A 31 1.17 6.92 -12.09
C ARG A 31 1.66 6.47 -10.73
N VAL A 32 1.75 7.35 -9.76
CA VAL A 32 2.25 6.99 -8.41
C VAL A 32 1.21 7.35 -7.38
N LEU A 33 0.93 6.42 -6.47
CA LEU A 33 -0.13 6.54 -5.49
C LEU A 33 0.43 7.13 -4.18
N VAL A 34 0.00 8.33 -3.84
CA VAL A 34 0.17 8.93 -2.52
C VAL A 34 -0.96 8.42 -1.63
N ASN A 35 -0.65 7.67 -0.58
CA ASN A 35 -1.65 7.03 0.27
C ASN A 35 -1.33 7.19 1.77
N GLY A 36 -1.98 6.37 2.61
CA GLY A 36 -1.76 6.35 4.06
C GLY A 36 -0.29 6.23 4.49
N LEU A 37 0.57 5.57 3.72
CA LEU A 37 2.00 5.46 4.01
C LEU A 37 2.70 6.82 3.87
N GLU A 38 2.61 7.45 2.70
CA GLU A 38 3.24 8.75 2.46
C GLU A 38 2.60 9.85 3.33
N ASN A 39 1.29 9.77 3.61
CA ASN A 39 0.62 10.63 4.58
C ASN A 39 1.20 10.47 5.99
N SER A 40 1.49 9.23 6.41
CA SER A 40 2.06 8.97 7.74
C SER A 40 3.47 9.55 7.88
N ILE A 41 4.23 9.59 6.79
CA ILE A 41 5.51 10.30 6.74
C ILE A 41 5.28 11.81 6.86
N TYR A 42 4.38 12.37 6.05
CA TYR A 42 4.06 13.79 6.05
C TYR A 42 3.61 14.30 7.42
N VAL A 43 2.74 13.57 8.12
CA VAL A 43 2.23 13.96 9.46
C VAL A 43 3.12 13.53 10.62
N GLY A 44 4.30 12.95 10.36
CA GLY A 44 5.27 12.55 11.38
C GLY A 44 4.90 11.32 12.21
N LEU A 45 3.94 10.50 11.76
CA LEU A 45 3.62 9.20 12.40
C LEU A 45 4.62 8.11 12.03
N LEU A 46 5.28 8.27 10.88
CA LEU A 46 6.30 7.37 10.38
C LEU A 46 7.55 8.19 10.03
N TRP A 47 8.68 7.85 10.63
CA TRP A 47 9.95 8.49 10.32
C TRP A 47 10.67 7.70 9.22
N VAL A 48 11.26 8.41 8.26
CA VAL A 48 12.17 7.86 7.24
C VAL A 48 13.46 8.68 7.23
N GLU A 49 14.52 8.09 6.70
CA GLU A 49 15.81 8.78 6.63
C GLU A 49 15.69 10.08 5.79
N PRO A 50 16.34 11.18 6.22
CA PRO A 50 16.45 12.37 5.38
C PRO A 50 17.05 12.03 4.02
N THR A 51 16.67 12.79 2.99
CA THR A 51 16.99 12.58 1.56
C THR A 51 16.28 11.42 0.88
N ARG A 52 15.43 10.68 1.60
CA ARG A 52 14.68 9.56 1.03
C ARG A 52 13.71 10.02 -0.05
N ILE A 53 13.81 9.44 -1.25
CA ILE A 53 12.77 9.58 -2.28
C ILE A 53 11.51 8.83 -1.83
N LEU A 54 10.36 9.49 -1.89
CA LEU A 54 9.07 8.92 -1.47
C LEU A 54 8.34 8.20 -2.62
N GLY A 55 7.19 7.62 -2.31
CA GLY A 55 6.34 6.91 -3.27
C GLY A 55 6.58 5.41 -3.24
N SER A 56 5.71 4.69 -2.56
CA SER A 56 5.84 3.25 -2.36
C SER A 56 5.16 2.40 -3.42
N THR A 57 4.09 2.91 -4.04
CA THR A 57 3.27 2.15 -4.98
C THR A 57 2.99 2.97 -6.22
N GLY A 58 3.12 2.36 -7.40
CA GLY A 58 2.93 3.06 -8.65
C GLY A 58 3.08 2.16 -9.85
N ILE A 59 2.77 2.71 -11.01
CA ILE A 59 2.78 2.05 -12.30
C ILE A 59 3.74 2.81 -13.20
N GLY A 60 4.59 2.08 -13.90
CA GLY A 60 5.58 2.64 -14.81
C GLY A 60 6.01 1.65 -15.87
N ARG A 61 6.94 2.07 -16.73
CA ARG A 61 7.57 1.19 -17.71
C ARG A 61 9.02 0.95 -17.33
N ILE A 62 9.47 -0.28 -17.49
CA ILE A 62 10.89 -0.62 -17.34
C ILE A 62 11.65 -0.02 -18.52
N GLU A 63 12.64 0.83 -18.24
CA GLU A 63 13.53 1.39 -19.27
C GLU A 63 14.80 0.54 -19.46
N ASN A 64 15.31 -0.04 -18.38
CA ASN A 64 16.53 -0.84 -18.39
C ASN A 64 16.49 -1.83 -17.22
N VAL A 65 17.28 -2.90 -17.30
CA VAL A 65 17.37 -3.93 -16.27
C VAL A 65 18.82 -4.14 -15.83
N GLY A 66 18.99 -4.59 -14.59
CA GLY A 66 20.28 -5.01 -14.05
C GLY A 66 20.85 -6.23 -14.78
N LEU A 67 22.15 -6.45 -14.61
CA LEU A 67 22.91 -7.49 -15.31
C LEU A 67 22.36 -8.91 -15.11
N ASP A 68 21.73 -9.19 -13.98
CA ASP A 68 21.26 -10.54 -13.63
C ASP A 68 19.75 -10.73 -13.94
N ILE A 69 19.14 -9.80 -14.69
CA ILE A 69 17.71 -9.80 -15.03
C ILE A 69 17.51 -10.04 -16.53
N ASP A 70 16.44 -10.76 -16.87
CA ASP A 70 16.01 -10.94 -18.25
C ASP A 70 15.67 -9.60 -18.93
N LYS A 71 16.40 -9.28 -20.00
CA LYS A 71 16.18 -8.09 -20.84
C LYS A 71 14.80 -8.04 -21.50
N SER A 72 14.09 -9.17 -21.62
CA SER A 72 12.72 -9.17 -22.14
C SER A 72 11.74 -8.36 -21.29
N LEU A 73 12.13 -7.94 -20.08
CA LEU A 73 11.34 -7.07 -19.23
C LEU A 73 11.35 -5.60 -19.67
N GLU A 74 12.34 -5.17 -20.46
CA GLU A 74 12.42 -3.81 -20.97
C GLU A 74 11.16 -3.44 -21.77
N GLY A 75 10.66 -2.23 -21.56
CA GLY A 75 9.43 -1.70 -22.17
C GLY A 75 8.12 -2.18 -21.52
N LYS A 76 8.14 -3.25 -20.72
CA LYS A 76 6.92 -3.77 -20.07
C LYS A 76 6.37 -2.76 -19.06
N LEU A 77 5.04 -2.63 -19.07
CA LEU A 77 4.28 -1.94 -18.03
C LEU A 77 4.26 -2.81 -16.76
N VAL A 78 4.63 -2.22 -15.64
CA VAL A 78 4.70 -2.91 -14.34
C VAL A 78 4.11 -2.06 -13.23
N LEU A 79 3.69 -2.72 -12.16
CA LEU A 79 3.34 -2.13 -10.88
C LEU A 79 4.46 -2.37 -9.87
N VAL A 80 4.80 -1.36 -9.08
CA VAL A 80 5.70 -1.47 -7.93
C VAL A 80 4.89 -1.70 -6.67
N LEU A 81 5.23 -2.76 -5.94
CA LEU A 81 4.71 -3.10 -4.63
C LEU A 81 5.44 -2.28 -3.55
N PRO A 82 4.77 -1.93 -2.44
CA PRO A 82 5.37 -1.08 -1.40
C PRO A 82 6.45 -1.79 -0.57
N TYR A 83 6.73 -3.07 -0.82
CA TYR A 83 7.66 -3.86 -0.03
C TYR A 83 8.41 -4.86 -0.92
N SER A 84 9.74 -4.82 -0.82
CA SER A 84 10.66 -5.84 -1.32
C SER A 84 10.94 -6.85 -0.20
N GLN A 85 10.88 -8.15 -0.52
CA GLN A 85 11.21 -9.19 0.46
C GLN A 85 12.69 -9.16 0.84
N THR A 86 13.53 -8.72 -0.09
CA THR A 86 14.97 -8.67 0.05
C THR A 86 15.45 -7.36 0.69
N TYR A 87 14.88 -6.24 0.28
CA TYR A 87 15.40 -4.89 0.62
C TYR A 87 14.51 -4.08 1.55
N GLY A 88 13.28 -4.55 1.84
CA GLY A 88 12.35 -3.84 2.72
C GLY A 88 11.43 -2.85 2.01
N GLY A 89 10.95 -1.86 2.75
CA GLY A 89 9.92 -0.93 2.27
C GLY A 89 10.39 0.04 1.17
N ILE A 90 9.62 0.13 0.08
CA ILE A 90 9.85 1.07 -1.01
C ILE A 90 9.38 2.47 -0.60
N GLY A 91 10.22 3.50 -0.76
CA GLY A 91 9.95 4.86 -0.30
C GLY A 91 10.05 5.05 1.22
N THR A 92 10.54 4.04 1.95
CA THR A 92 10.60 4.05 3.43
C THR A 92 11.89 3.46 4.00
N GLU A 93 12.36 2.32 3.50
CA GLU A 93 13.67 1.71 3.84
C GLU A 93 14.67 1.75 2.68
N ILE A 94 14.18 1.68 1.45
CA ILE A 94 14.90 2.11 0.24
C ILE A 94 14.13 3.22 -0.50
N ASP A 95 14.76 3.83 -1.51
CA ASP A 95 14.15 4.90 -2.31
C ASP A 95 12.87 4.46 -3.00
N GLY A 96 11.93 5.41 -3.09
CA GLY A 96 10.65 5.25 -3.76
C GLY A 96 10.67 5.70 -5.21
N ILE A 97 9.46 5.89 -5.74
CA ILE A 97 9.22 6.11 -7.16
C ILE A 97 8.52 7.43 -7.51
N LEU A 98 8.34 8.36 -6.56
CA LEU A 98 7.93 9.74 -6.87
C LEU A 98 9.12 10.54 -7.43
N ALA A 99 9.57 10.17 -8.63
CA ALA A 99 10.69 10.77 -9.34
C ALA A 99 10.52 10.65 -10.87
N GLU A 100 11.36 11.37 -11.63
CA GLU A 100 11.43 11.23 -13.10
C GLU A 100 11.82 9.80 -13.53
N LYS A 101 12.76 9.21 -12.79
CA LYS A 101 13.24 7.84 -12.93
C LYS A 101 13.44 7.25 -11.54
N ALA A 102 13.24 5.96 -11.42
CA ALA A 102 13.44 5.24 -10.17
C ALA A 102 14.16 3.91 -10.42
N THR A 103 14.99 3.49 -9.47
CA THR A 103 15.58 2.15 -9.47
C THR A 103 14.92 1.34 -8.37
N VAL A 104 14.31 0.21 -8.73
CA VAL A 104 13.56 -0.62 -7.78
C VAL A 104 14.00 -2.10 -7.88
N PRO A 105 13.99 -2.85 -6.78
CA PRO A 105 14.29 -4.28 -6.80
C PRO A 105 13.31 -5.06 -7.67
N LEU A 106 13.81 -6.09 -8.39
CA LEU A 106 12.96 -6.96 -9.21
C LEU A 106 11.89 -7.69 -8.39
N ASP A 107 12.18 -8.04 -7.13
CA ASP A 107 11.23 -8.76 -6.26
C ASP A 107 10.06 -7.87 -5.75
N SER A 108 10.07 -6.59 -6.11
CA SER A 108 9.02 -5.61 -5.78
C SER A 108 8.16 -5.22 -6.97
N ILE A 109 8.32 -5.85 -8.15
CA ILE A 109 7.53 -5.52 -9.34
C ILE A 109 6.54 -6.64 -9.71
N VAL A 110 5.41 -6.24 -10.29
CA VAL A 110 4.42 -7.14 -10.90
C VAL A 110 4.20 -6.69 -12.34
N ILE A 111 4.29 -7.62 -13.29
CA ILE A 111 4.04 -7.31 -14.71
C ILE A 111 2.54 -7.13 -14.93
N LEU A 112 2.15 -6.00 -15.52
CA LEU A 112 0.76 -5.72 -15.84
C LEU A 112 0.41 -6.13 -17.27
N PRO A 113 -0.89 -6.35 -17.57
CA PRO A 113 -1.33 -6.56 -18.94
C PRO A 113 -1.05 -5.34 -19.83
N GLN A 114 -0.50 -5.56 -21.03
CA GLN A 114 -0.08 -4.46 -21.92
C GLN A 114 -1.22 -3.90 -22.78
N SER A 115 -2.20 -4.73 -23.17
CA SER A 115 -3.26 -4.37 -24.13
C SER A 115 -4.60 -3.98 -23.51
N ASN A 116 -4.81 -4.28 -22.23
CA ASN A 116 -6.06 -4.05 -21.48
C ASN A 116 -5.77 -3.44 -20.10
N PHE A 117 -4.92 -2.42 -20.09
CA PHE A 117 -4.57 -1.72 -18.86
C PHE A 117 -5.82 -1.06 -18.22
N ASN A 118 -5.94 -1.21 -16.90
CA ASN A 118 -6.97 -0.58 -16.09
C ASN A 118 -6.30 0.22 -14.96
N GLU A 119 -6.65 1.49 -14.80
CA GLU A 119 -6.06 2.34 -13.74
C GLU A 119 -6.34 1.78 -12.33
N LYS A 120 -7.43 1.01 -12.16
CA LYS A 120 -7.73 0.31 -10.90
C LYS A 120 -6.65 -0.67 -10.47
N TYR A 121 -5.78 -1.11 -11.39
CA TYR A 121 -4.66 -1.99 -11.06
C TYR A 121 -3.67 -1.35 -10.09
N ILE A 122 -3.69 -0.03 -9.89
CA ILE A 122 -2.94 0.63 -8.81
C ILE A 122 -3.29 0.07 -7.41
N LEU A 123 -4.47 -0.54 -7.26
CA LEU A 123 -4.91 -1.16 -6.01
C LEU A 123 -4.34 -2.57 -5.76
N TYR A 124 -3.49 -3.09 -6.64
CA TYR A 124 -2.93 -4.43 -6.57
C TYR A 124 -2.36 -4.77 -5.17
N PRO A 125 -1.50 -3.95 -4.53
CA PRO A 125 -0.90 -4.33 -3.24
C PRO A 125 -1.94 -4.59 -2.15
N TYR A 126 -3.02 -3.80 -2.13
CA TYR A 126 -4.06 -3.89 -1.11
C TYR A 126 -4.93 -5.13 -1.32
N VAL A 127 -5.29 -5.42 -2.57
CA VAL A 127 -6.02 -6.64 -2.91
C VAL A 127 -5.15 -7.88 -2.71
N SER A 128 -3.87 -7.83 -3.06
CA SER A 128 -2.90 -8.90 -2.78
C SER A 128 -2.84 -9.24 -1.29
N PHE A 129 -2.82 -8.24 -0.41
CA PHE A 129 -2.90 -8.46 1.03
C PHE A 129 -4.24 -9.13 1.42
N ALA A 130 -5.37 -8.61 0.91
CA ALA A 130 -6.70 -9.15 1.23
C ALA A 130 -6.86 -10.62 0.81
N LEU A 131 -6.40 -11.00 -0.38
CA LEU A 131 -6.47 -12.38 -0.89
C LEU A 131 -5.59 -13.37 -0.10
N GLN A 132 -4.63 -12.88 0.69
CA GLN A 132 -3.80 -13.71 1.55
C GLN A 132 -4.43 -13.97 2.93
N LEU A 133 -5.43 -13.18 3.34
CA LEU A 133 -6.07 -13.29 4.65
C LEU A 133 -6.68 -14.69 4.94
N PRO A 134 -7.31 -15.42 3.99
CA PRO A 134 -7.84 -16.76 4.23
C PRO A 134 -6.86 -17.78 4.80
N LYS A 135 -5.56 -17.61 4.51
CA LYS A 135 -4.52 -18.49 5.06
C LYS A 135 -4.45 -18.42 6.59
N TYR A 136 -4.99 -17.35 7.17
CA TYR A 136 -4.97 -17.07 8.59
C TYR A 136 -6.38 -16.91 9.17
N ILE A 137 -7.32 -16.32 8.42
CA ILE A 137 -8.69 -16.03 8.83
C ILE A 137 -9.65 -16.84 7.96
N SER A 138 -10.15 -17.96 8.49
CA SER A 138 -11.06 -18.87 7.79
C SER A 138 -12.51 -18.82 8.29
N SER A 139 -12.77 -18.17 9.43
CA SER A 139 -14.09 -18.10 10.08
C SER A 139 -14.10 -17.07 11.22
N GLY A 140 -15.28 -16.87 11.83
CA GLY A 140 -15.46 -16.07 13.05
C GLY A 140 -15.81 -14.61 12.81
N ASN A 141 -15.82 -13.82 13.88
CA ASN A 141 -16.06 -12.39 13.82
C ASN A 141 -14.74 -11.64 13.59
N THR A 142 -14.68 -10.80 12.56
CA THR A 142 -13.48 -10.04 12.21
C THR A 142 -13.69 -8.55 12.37
N LEU A 143 -12.81 -7.92 13.15
CA LEU A 143 -12.69 -6.48 13.26
C LEU A 143 -11.56 -5.97 12.37
N ILE A 144 -11.83 -4.93 11.61
CA ILE A 144 -10.83 -4.19 10.84
C ILE A 144 -10.66 -2.81 11.47
N ILE A 145 -9.43 -2.45 11.79
CA ILE A 145 -9.10 -1.17 12.42
C ILE A 145 -8.38 -0.30 11.38
N GLY A 146 -9.07 0.75 10.94
CA GLY A 146 -8.65 1.65 9.86
C GLY A 146 -9.45 1.46 8.57
N SER A 147 -9.70 2.57 7.88
CA SER A 147 -10.49 2.64 6.64
C SER A 147 -9.70 3.09 5.42
N GLY A 148 -8.38 2.89 5.42
CA GLY A 148 -7.56 3.06 4.22
C GLY A 148 -7.78 1.96 3.19
N LEU A 149 -7.00 1.98 2.11
CA LEU A 149 -7.10 1.01 1.02
C LEU A 149 -6.96 -0.45 1.48
N TYR A 150 -6.03 -0.74 2.41
CA TYR A 150 -5.90 -2.07 3.04
C TYR A 150 -7.16 -2.48 3.80
N GLY A 151 -7.70 -1.58 4.64
CA GLY A 151 -8.88 -1.88 5.45
C GLY A 151 -10.12 -2.14 4.60
N ILE A 152 -10.35 -1.32 3.58
CA ILE A 152 -11.53 -1.43 2.71
C ILE A 152 -11.46 -2.68 1.83
N THR A 153 -10.31 -2.95 1.20
CA THR A 153 -10.15 -4.16 0.38
C THR A 153 -10.25 -5.43 1.22
N SER A 154 -9.69 -5.42 2.43
CA SER A 154 -9.85 -6.52 3.40
C SER A 154 -11.31 -6.73 3.79
N ALA A 155 -12.06 -5.65 4.06
CA ALA A 155 -13.47 -5.73 4.43
C ALA A 155 -14.32 -6.28 3.27
N LEU A 156 -14.07 -5.79 2.06
CA LEU A 156 -14.77 -6.22 0.85
C LEU A 156 -14.54 -7.70 0.55
N TYR A 157 -13.34 -8.20 0.82
CA TYR A 157 -13.00 -9.60 0.63
C TYR A 157 -13.59 -10.48 1.74
N LEU A 158 -13.33 -10.13 3.01
CA LEU A 158 -13.68 -10.97 4.15
C LEU A 158 -15.18 -11.08 4.40
N ARG A 159 -16.00 -10.11 3.97
CA ARG A 159 -17.47 -10.19 4.15
C ARG A 159 -18.09 -11.44 3.50
N ASP A 160 -17.43 -11.99 2.48
CA ASP A 160 -17.87 -13.20 1.76
C ASP A 160 -17.23 -14.48 2.38
N VAL A 161 -16.36 -14.35 3.39
CA VAL A 161 -15.54 -15.44 3.96
C VAL A 161 -15.86 -15.72 5.43
N VAL A 162 -16.15 -14.68 6.22
CA VAL A 162 -16.33 -14.80 7.68
C VAL A 162 -17.76 -14.49 8.10
N SER A 163 -18.12 -14.82 9.34
CA SER A 163 -19.49 -14.68 9.86
C SER A 163 -19.93 -13.22 10.02
N LYS A 164 -19.00 -12.36 10.45
CA LYS A 164 -19.24 -10.94 10.67
C LYS A 164 -17.98 -10.15 10.36
N VAL A 165 -18.12 -9.04 9.62
CA VAL A 165 -17.05 -8.05 9.44
C VAL A 165 -17.51 -6.72 10.00
N ALA A 166 -16.70 -6.15 10.89
CA ALA A 166 -16.88 -4.79 11.36
C ALA A 166 -15.64 -3.94 11.07
N VAL A 167 -15.84 -2.65 10.89
CA VAL A 167 -14.75 -1.67 10.73
C VAL A 167 -14.85 -0.63 11.85
N TYR A 168 -13.74 -0.43 12.56
CA TYR A 168 -13.56 0.70 13.46
C TYR A 168 -12.78 1.81 12.75
N ARG A 169 -13.30 3.03 12.84
CA ARG A 169 -12.75 4.22 12.18
C ARG A 169 -12.72 5.36 13.20
N GLU A 170 -11.56 5.96 13.40
CA GLU A 170 -11.44 7.21 14.16
C GLU A 170 -11.94 8.36 13.28
N ASP A 171 -11.28 8.55 12.14
CA ASP A 171 -11.54 9.61 11.18
C ASP A 171 -11.39 9.09 9.74
N GLY A 172 -11.92 9.84 8.77
CA GLY A 172 -11.64 9.65 7.34
C GLY A 172 -12.83 9.15 6.52
N ILE A 173 -12.51 8.50 5.39
CA ILE A 173 -13.48 8.14 4.35
C ILE A 173 -14.33 6.97 4.83
N ASN A 174 -15.63 7.08 4.55
CA ASN A 174 -16.63 6.11 4.96
C ASN A 174 -17.35 5.54 3.74
N PRO A 175 -16.68 4.69 2.93
CA PRO A 175 -17.38 4.00 1.86
C PRO A 175 -18.36 3.02 2.48
N LYS A 176 -19.61 3.07 2.00
CA LYS A 176 -20.64 2.09 2.39
C LYS A 176 -20.35 0.76 1.69
N ILE A 177 -19.91 -0.23 2.46
CA ILE A 177 -19.70 -1.60 1.98
C ILE A 177 -20.86 -2.44 2.50
N VAL A 178 -21.71 -2.93 1.59
CA VAL A 178 -22.82 -3.84 1.94
C VAL A 178 -22.25 -5.07 2.66
N GLY A 179 -22.86 -5.46 3.78
CA GLY A 179 -22.42 -6.60 4.59
C GLY A 179 -21.30 -6.31 5.59
N VAL A 180 -20.90 -5.04 5.76
CA VAL A 180 -19.88 -4.63 6.72
C VAL A 180 -20.47 -3.63 7.71
N GLU A 181 -20.35 -3.92 9.00
CA GLU A 181 -20.81 -3.05 10.08
C GLU A 181 -19.75 -1.97 10.41
N GLU A 182 -20.19 -0.76 10.73
CA GLU A 182 -19.31 0.24 11.35
C GLU A 182 -19.54 0.26 12.86
N ILE A 183 -18.47 0.15 13.64
CA ILE A 183 -18.54 0.22 15.11
C ILE A 183 -17.80 1.43 15.64
N ARG A 184 -18.25 1.94 16.78
CA ARG A 184 -17.64 3.08 17.49
C ARG A 184 -16.99 2.71 18.82
N HIS A 185 -17.23 1.50 19.30
CA HIS A 185 -16.69 1.00 20.56
C HIS A 185 -16.00 -0.34 20.33
N LEU A 186 -14.82 -0.50 20.93
CA LEU A 186 -14.06 -1.73 20.87
C LEU A 186 -14.53 -2.68 21.99
N SER A 187 -14.66 -3.95 21.65
CA SER A 187 -15.16 -5.02 22.53
C SER A 187 -14.26 -6.24 22.36
N GLN A 188 -14.33 -7.19 23.30
CA GLN A 188 -13.58 -8.46 23.22
C GLN A 188 -14.33 -9.55 22.45
N GLU A 189 -15.28 -9.21 21.56
CA GLU A 189 -16.08 -10.22 20.86
C GLU A 189 -15.38 -10.83 19.62
N TRP A 190 -14.28 -10.22 19.17
CA TRP A 190 -13.63 -10.52 17.89
C TRP A 190 -12.68 -11.71 17.95
N ASP A 191 -12.82 -12.60 16.98
CA ASP A 191 -11.93 -13.76 16.81
C ASP A 191 -10.71 -13.38 15.97
N ASN A 192 -10.86 -12.38 15.09
CA ASN A 192 -9.79 -11.86 14.26
C ASN A 192 -9.77 -10.33 14.30
N ILE A 193 -8.58 -9.74 14.31
CA ILE A 193 -8.36 -8.29 14.23
C ILE A 193 -7.35 -8.01 13.12
N VAL A 194 -7.74 -7.19 12.14
CA VAL A 194 -6.86 -6.72 11.07
C VAL A 194 -6.55 -5.24 11.32
N ILE A 195 -5.30 -4.91 11.64
CA ILE A 195 -4.89 -3.53 11.89
C ILE A 195 -4.25 -2.97 10.62
N THR A 196 -4.86 -1.92 10.06
CA THR A 196 -4.42 -1.28 8.81
C THR A 196 -4.08 0.20 8.98
N THR A 197 -4.08 0.69 10.21
CA THR A 197 -3.76 2.08 10.56
C THR A 197 -2.32 2.24 11.04
N PHE A 198 -1.72 3.39 10.74
CA PHE A 198 -0.40 3.77 11.24
C PHE A 198 -0.42 4.32 12.67
N ARG A 199 -1.60 4.66 13.21
CA ARG A 199 -1.77 5.14 14.60
C ARG A 199 -1.26 4.11 15.61
N SER A 200 -0.41 4.53 16.54
CA SER A 200 0.30 3.63 17.45
C SER A 200 -0.54 3.09 18.59
N TRP A 201 -1.56 3.83 19.04
CA TRP A 201 -2.37 3.45 20.20
C TRP A 201 -2.95 2.04 20.05
N ILE A 202 -3.49 1.68 18.88
CA ILE A 202 -4.12 0.37 18.73
C ILE A 202 -3.10 -0.75 18.86
N ARG A 203 -1.87 -0.56 18.40
CA ARG A 203 -0.82 -1.58 18.53
C ARG A 203 -0.36 -1.78 19.97
N ALA A 204 -0.48 -0.74 20.80
CA ALA A 204 -0.21 -0.82 22.24
C ALA A 204 -1.38 -1.44 23.04
N PHE A 205 -2.62 -1.29 22.55
CA PHE A 205 -3.83 -1.71 23.27
C PHE A 205 -4.54 -2.94 22.70
N VAL A 206 -4.13 -3.46 21.53
CA VAL A 206 -4.85 -4.56 20.85
C VAL A 206 -4.98 -5.79 21.75
N ASP A 207 -3.99 -6.09 22.58
CA ASP A 207 -4.04 -7.23 23.49
C ASP A 207 -5.12 -7.08 24.58
N HIS A 208 -5.48 -5.84 24.96
CA HIS A 208 -6.54 -5.57 25.95
C HIS A 208 -7.95 -5.77 25.38
N ILE A 209 -8.11 -5.65 24.06
CA ILE A 209 -9.38 -5.85 23.36
C ILE A 209 -9.45 -7.22 22.68
N SER A 210 -8.42 -8.05 22.84
CA SER A 210 -8.30 -9.37 22.22
C SER A 210 -8.55 -10.48 23.25
N LYS A 211 -9.16 -11.57 22.78
CA LYS A 211 -9.20 -12.84 23.52
C LYS A 211 -7.83 -13.52 23.44
N SER A 212 -7.64 -14.58 24.22
CA SER A 212 -6.39 -15.35 24.23
C SER A 212 -6.03 -15.91 22.83
N ASN A 213 -7.03 -16.36 22.08
CA ASN A 213 -6.91 -16.99 20.77
C ASN A 213 -7.19 -16.05 19.57
N THR A 214 -7.36 -14.74 19.81
CA THR A 214 -7.61 -13.78 18.74
C THR A 214 -6.41 -13.71 17.79
N LYS A 215 -6.68 -13.80 16.48
CA LYS A 215 -5.67 -13.65 15.43
C LYS A 215 -5.49 -12.17 15.10
N ILE A 216 -4.28 -11.64 15.24
CA ILE A 216 -3.98 -10.25 14.94
C ILE A 216 -3.15 -10.21 13.67
N ILE A 217 -3.60 -9.47 12.65
CA ILE A 217 -2.97 -9.43 11.33
C ILE A 217 -2.70 -8.00 10.90
N MET A 218 -1.54 -7.78 10.28
CA MET A 218 -1.09 -6.47 9.82
C MET A 218 -0.41 -6.57 8.44
N PRO A 219 -0.52 -5.55 7.57
CA PRO A 219 0.29 -5.48 6.37
C PRO A 219 1.76 -5.24 6.74
N LYS A 220 2.67 -6.01 6.13
CA LYS A 220 4.12 -5.79 6.23
C LYS A 220 4.54 -4.80 5.14
N LEU A 221 4.86 -3.57 5.54
CA LEU A 221 5.26 -2.51 4.61
C LEU A 221 6.72 -2.11 4.76
N MET A 222 7.35 -2.51 5.86
CA MET A 222 8.74 -2.23 6.23
C MET A 222 9.26 -3.37 7.10
N ASN A 223 10.57 -3.50 7.24
CA ASN A 223 11.22 -4.39 8.20
C ASN A 223 11.27 -3.81 9.61
N THR A 224 11.37 -2.48 9.71
CA THR A 224 11.55 -1.73 10.96
C THR A 224 10.23 -1.23 11.58
N TRP A 225 9.11 -1.38 10.89
CA TRP A 225 7.79 -0.97 11.38
C TRP A 225 6.80 -2.15 11.40
N PRO A 226 5.96 -2.26 12.44
CA PRO A 226 5.82 -1.36 13.58
C PRO A 226 6.85 -1.60 14.70
N VAL A 227 7.28 -0.52 15.37
CA VAL A 227 8.19 -0.60 16.54
C VAL A 227 7.52 -1.25 17.75
N VAL A 228 6.22 -1.04 17.91
CA VAL A 228 5.40 -1.62 18.98
C VAL A 228 4.25 -2.38 18.34
N SER A 229 4.08 -3.64 18.73
CA SER A 229 2.98 -4.52 18.32
C SER A 229 2.82 -5.67 19.30
N SER A 230 1.63 -6.29 19.30
CA SER A 230 1.40 -7.57 19.98
C SER A 230 2.38 -8.64 19.45
N THR A 231 2.86 -9.50 20.34
CA THR A 231 3.68 -10.66 19.98
C THR A 231 2.91 -11.70 19.17
N LYS A 232 1.58 -11.63 19.16
CA LYS A 232 0.68 -12.48 18.37
C LYS A 232 0.48 -11.97 16.94
N ALA A 233 0.99 -10.79 16.61
CA ALA A 233 0.75 -10.16 15.32
C ALA A 233 1.44 -10.91 14.18
N ILE A 234 0.68 -11.23 13.14
CA ILE A 234 1.16 -11.81 11.90
C ILE A 234 1.27 -10.69 10.86
N PHE A 235 2.48 -10.52 10.31
CA PHE A 235 2.75 -9.52 9.28
C PHE A 235 2.74 -10.16 7.90
N ILE A 236 1.84 -9.69 7.02
CA ILE A 236 1.69 -10.22 5.66
C ILE A 236 2.18 -9.18 4.66
N PRO A 237 3.25 -9.46 3.89
CA PRO A 237 3.68 -8.55 2.84
C PRO A 237 2.73 -8.62 1.62
N PRO A 238 2.45 -7.49 0.96
CA PRO A 238 1.92 -7.52 -0.39
C PRO A 238 2.96 -8.15 -1.32
N ARG A 239 2.52 -9.06 -2.18
CA ARG A 239 3.36 -9.79 -3.14
C ARG A 239 2.55 -10.14 -4.39
N GLU A 240 3.19 -10.70 -5.40
CA GLU A 240 2.45 -11.28 -6.52
C GLU A 240 1.55 -12.44 -6.02
N VAL A 241 0.25 -12.36 -6.33
CA VAL A 241 -0.77 -13.34 -5.94
C VAL A 241 -1.74 -13.52 -7.10
N ASP A 242 -2.09 -14.78 -7.39
CA ASP A 242 -3.07 -15.12 -8.42
C ASP A 242 -4.46 -14.56 -8.10
N GLY A 243 -5.19 -14.16 -9.14
CA GLY A 243 -6.57 -13.65 -9.01
C GLY A 243 -6.70 -12.20 -8.52
N VAL A 244 -5.60 -11.48 -8.25
CA VAL A 244 -5.67 -10.07 -7.83
C VAL A 244 -6.33 -9.19 -8.90
N LEU A 245 -5.91 -9.31 -10.17
CA LEU A 245 -6.49 -8.52 -11.26
C LEU A 245 -7.96 -8.87 -11.49
N GLU A 246 -8.30 -10.16 -11.43
CA GLU A 246 -9.69 -10.64 -11.53
C GLU A 246 -10.57 -10.06 -10.41
N PHE A 247 -10.06 -10.04 -9.17
CA PHE A 247 -10.77 -9.45 -8.05
C PHE A 247 -10.98 -7.95 -8.26
N ILE A 248 -9.95 -7.23 -8.72
CA ILE A 248 -10.07 -5.79 -9.03
C ILE A 248 -11.16 -5.57 -10.08
N ASP A 249 -11.13 -6.32 -11.18
CA ASP A 249 -12.07 -6.14 -12.28
C ASP A 249 -13.51 -6.51 -11.91
N LYS A 250 -13.72 -7.54 -11.08
CA LYS A 250 -15.05 -8.04 -10.71
C LYS A 250 -15.66 -7.38 -9.47
N LYS A 251 -14.85 -7.05 -8.46
CA LYS A 251 -15.34 -6.64 -7.13
C LYS A 251 -15.13 -5.15 -6.86
N ILE A 252 -14.14 -4.51 -7.49
CA ILE A 252 -13.92 -3.06 -7.35
C ILE A 252 -14.67 -2.31 -8.45
N THR A 253 -15.90 -1.90 -8.13
CA THR A 253 -16.71 -1.05 -9.02
C THR A 253 -16.04 0.31 -9.22
N ASP A 254 -16.32 0.96 -10.35
CA ASP A 254 -15.78 2.29 -10.64
C ASP A 254 -16.29 3.34 -9.63
N LYS A 255 -17.52 3.18 -9.14
CA LYS A 255 -18.06 4.01 -8.06
C LYS A 255 -17.21 3.90 -6.80
N LEU A 256 -16.90 2.67 -6.37
CA LEU A 256 -16.05 2.46 -5.20
C LEU A 256 -14.64 3.01 -5.45
N PHE A 257 -14.03 2.70 -6.60
CA PHE A 257 -12.71 3.22 -6.96
C PHE A 257 -12.66 4.75 -6.88
N ASN A 258 -13.64 5.42 -7.50
CA ASN A 258 -13.73 6.88 -7.53
C ASN A 258 -14.16 7.50 -6.19
N GLU A 259 -14.58 6.72 -5.20
CA GLU A 259 -14.78 7.17 -3.82
C GLU A 259 -13.48 7.11 -3.03
N LEU A 260 -12.62 6.13 -3.33
CA LEU A 260 -11.37 5.88 -2.60
C LEU A 260 -10.17 6.61 -3.17
N VAL A 261 -10.12 6.76 -4.49
CA VAL A 261 -8.96 7.25 -5.23
C VAL A 261 -9.36 8.50 -6.02
N SER A 262 -8.49 9.50 -6.04
CA SER A 262 -8.58 10.65 -6.94
C SER A 262 -7.31 10.78 -7.76
N PHE A 263 -7.34 11.64 -8.78
CA PHE A 263 -6.18 11.97 -9.60
C PHE A 263 -5.77 13.41 -9.36
N SER A 264 -4.47 13.68 -9.35
CA SER A 264 -3.93 15.03 -9.24
C SER A 264 -2.68 15.19 -10.09
N ASN A 265 -2.51 16.41 -10.62
CA ASN A 265 -1.30 16.85 -11.29
C ASN A 265 -0.46 17.79 -10.41
N ASP A 266 -0.94 18.11 -9.21
CA ASP A 266 -0.21 18.88 -8.22
C ASP A 266 0.18 17.97 -7.07
N LEU A 267 1.47 17.63 -7.04
CA LEU A 267 2.02 16.68 -6.08
C LEU A 267 1.99 17.22 -4.66
N LEU A 268 2.32 18.50 -4.45
CA LEU A 268 2.47 19.04 -3.09
C LEU A 268 1.11 19.27 -2.43
N THR A 269 0.09 19.70 -3.19
CA THR A 269 -1.28 19.84 -2.65
C THR A 269 -1.99 18.51 -2.44
N SER A 270 -1.39 17.40 -2.88
CA SER A 270 -1.86 16.04 -2.60
C SER A 270 -1.43 15.52 -1.22
N PHE A 271 -0.73 16.34 -0.42
CA PHE A 271 -0.31 16.03 0.94
C PHE A 271 -0.98 16.95 1.99
N PRO A 272 -1.58 16.38 3.06
CA PRO A 272 -1.97 14.97 3.16
C PRO A 272 -3.10 14.67 2.15
N SER A 273 -3.13 13.44 1.62
CA SER A 273 -4.15 13.02 0.68
C SER A 273 -5.55 13.18 1.29
N PRO A 274 -6.49 13.89 0.61
CA PRO A 274 -7.87 14.03 1.07
C PRO A 274 -8.69 12.75 0.90
N ARG A 275 -8.17 11.76 0.15
CA ARG A 275 -8.77 10.45 -0.10
C ARG A 275 -7.90 9.31 0.41
N ALA A 276 -8.31 8.05 0.19
CA ALA A 276 -7.58 6.87 0.63
C ALA A 276 -6.27 6.73 -0.16
N GLY A 277 -6.26 7.25 -1.39
CA GLY A 277 -5.06 7.71 -2.05
C GLY A 277 -5.33 8.69 -3.19
N VAL A 278 -4.28 9.40 -3.61
CA VAL A 278 -4.25 10.25 -4.81
C VAL A 278 -3.24 9.67 -5.78
N VAL A 279 -3.66 9.43 -7.02
CA VAL A 279 -2.78 9.03 -8.11
C VAL A 279 -2.20 10.27 -8.76
N ILE A 280 -0.88 10.36 -8.75
CA ILE A 280 -0.09 11.45 -9.32
C ILE A 280 0.39 11.06 -10.71
N ASN A 281 0.18 11.95 -11.67
CA ASN A 281 0.78 11.84 -13.00
C ASN A 281 2.22 12.37 -12.99
N THR A 282 3.18 11.48 -12.76
CA THR A 282 4.61 11.84 -12.66
C THR A 282 5.19 12.36 -13.98
N GLU A 283 4.62 11.97 -15.12
CA GLU A 283 5.00 12.49 -16.44
C GLU A 283 4.60 13.96 -16.64
N GLU A 284 3.69 14.50 -15.83
CA GLU A 284 3.31 15.91 -15.87
C GLU A 284 4.01 16.72 -14.78
N VAL A 285 4.10 16.16 -13.56
CA VAL A 285 4.71 16.83 -12.41
C VAL A 285 6.19 17.12 -12.61
N PHE A 286 6.92 16.20 -13.23
CA PHE A 286 8.37 16.31 -13.39
C PHE A 286 8.83 16.69 -14.80
N LYS A 287 7.94 17.26 -15.62
CA LYS A 287 8.36 17.98 -16.84
C LYS A 287 9.17 19.24 -16.49
#